data_AF-A0A6G8S1D7-F1
#
_entry.id   AF-A0A6G8S1D7-F1
#
_cell.length_a   1.000
_cell.length_b   1.000
_cell.length_c   1.000
_cell.angle_alpha   90.00
_cell.angle_beta   90.00
_cell.angle_gamma   90.00
#
_symmetry.space_group_name_H-M   'P 1'
#
loop_
_entity.id
_entity.type
_entity.pdbx_description
1 polymer ?
#
loop_
_entity_poly.entity_id
_entity_poly.type
_entity_poly.pdbx_seq_one_letter_code
_entity_poly.pdbx_strand_id
1 'polypeptide(L)'
;MFDLQFSQSEYLADLKTALLHEFDALYQKHHDQGIYAFALVLDGLLVAQYTTVSTKKSLLTEVENKYQYLSEEDMWNVEKWQYRAQTNQGVSSFSRSMSEYFQHTRLSFTSVHSKDRFNQNALNFYVQGMEDVKDIILDKYDLLADKITFMVHLPNDPQVAIRSLERLNPPSSNLFEAIANLKSTVITQGKTRFKLSQVDKDILTDLGQSLEIEPYDDMQIAQQAYLLSLEPYFLETSPYIQNLINDIAAMEEGYLVMTKQEIQNRMKQFNF
;
A
#
# COMPACT_ATOMS: atom_id res chain seq x y z
N MET A 1 -25.35 13.99 9.54
CA MET A 1 -24.14 14.75 9.17
C MET A 1 -23.16 14.55 10.30
N PHE A 2 -22.25 13.59 10.17
CA PHE A 2 -21.28 13.25 11.22
C PHE A 2 -20.08 14.19 11.09
N ASP A 3 -19.70 14.81 12.20
CA ASP A 3 -18.66 15.83 12.25
C ASP A 3 -17.28 15.16 12.28
N LEU A 4 -16.56 15.24 11.14
CA LEU A 4 -15.31 14.53 10.86
C LEU A 4 -14.15 14.87 11.82
N GLN A 5 -14.23 16.00 12.53
CA GLN A 5 -13.17 16.44 13.44
C GLN A 5 -13.18 15.66 14.76
N PHE A 6 -14.35 15.24 15.26
CA PHE A 6 -14.44 14.50 16.53
C PHE A 6 -14.05 13.04 16.36
N SER A 7 -14.51 12.38 15.28
CA SER A 7 -14.25 10.96 15.02
C SER A 7 -12.80 10.66 14.64
N GLN A 8 -12.11 11.59 13.95
CA GLN A 8 -10.69 11.41 13.62
C GLN A 8 -9.80 11.32 14.87
N SER A 9 -10.13 12.07 15.93
CA SER A 9 -9.33 12.08 17.16
C SER A 9 -9.42 10.75 17.93
N GLU A 10 -10.61 10.16 18.00
CA GLU A 10 -10.88 8.89 18.68
C GLU A 10 -10.26 7.73 17.91
N TYR A 11 -10.48 7.64 16.60
CA TYR A 11 -9.84 6.62 15.76
C TYR A 11 -8.32 6.72 15.72
N LEU A 12 -7.77 7.94 15.79
CA LEU A 12 -6.33 8.12 15.89
C LEU A 12 -5.81 7.59 17.24
N ALA A 13 -6.52 7.85 18.34
CA ALA A 13 -6.15 7.31 19.65
C ALA A 13 -6.21 5.76 19.69
N ASP A 14 -7.22 5.17 19.05
CA ASP A 14 -7.36 3.72 18.92
C ASP A 14 -6.21 3.13 18.07
N LEU A 15 -5.88 3.76 16.94
CA LEU A 15 -4.75 3.35 16.11
C LEU A 15 -3.43 3.40 16.90
N LYS A 16 -3.19 4.49 17.64
CA LYS A 16 -1.98 4.62 18.46
C LYS A 16 -1.87 3.50 19.48
N THR A 17 -2.97 3.20 20.17
CA THR A 17 -3.04 2.15 21.19
C THR A 17 -2.77 0.78 20.56
N ALA A 18 -3.36 0.50 19.40
CA ALA A 18 -3.13 -0.75 18.67
C ALA A 18 -1.66 -0.89 18.25
N LEU A 19 -1.05 0.16 17.68
CA LEU A 19 0.35 0.15 17.25
C LEU A 19 1.32 -0.04 18.42
N LEU A 20 1.10 0.66 19.54
CA LEU A 20 1.92 0.52 20.75
C LEU A 20 1.83 -0.91 21.31
N HIS A 21 0.62 -1.46 21.42
CA HIS A 21 0.43 -2.81 21.93
C HIS A 21 1.10 -3.87 21.04
N GLU A 22 1.02 -3.71 19.72
CA GLU A 22 1.68 -4.63 18.79
C GLU A 22 3.21 -4.50 18.80
N PHE A 23 3.74 -3.27 18.86
CA PHE A 23 5.17 -3.06 19.00
C PHE A 23 5.69 -3.65 20.31
N ASP A 24 5.02 -3.39 21.43
CA ASP A 24 5.36 -3.96 22.74
C ASP A 24 5.47 -5.48 22.66
N ALA A 25 4.48 -6.15 22.05
CA ALA A 25 4.46 -7.60 21.91
C ALA A 25 5.61 -8.13 21.04
N LEU A 26 5.97 -7.42 19.97
CA LEU A 26 7.08 -7.77 19.09
C LEU A 26 8.43 -7.53 19.76
N TYR A 27 8.57 -6.39 20.46
CA TYR A 27 9.79 -6.02 21.16
C TYR A 27 10.10 -7.01 22.29
N GLN A 28 9.12 -7.37 23.12
CA GLN A 28 9.32 -8.36 24.19
C GLN A 28 9.84 -9.71 23.66
N LYS A 29 9.39 -10.14 22.46
CA LYS A 29 9.79 -11.41 21.86
C LYS A 29 11.12 -11.37 21.11
N HIS A 30 11.49 -10.22 20.53
CA HIS A 30 12.54 -10.15 19.52
C HIS A 30 13.61 -9.06 19.76
N HIS A 31 13.56 -8.31 20.85
CA HIS A 31 14.54 -7.24 21.13
C HIS A 31 15.99 -7.75 21.16
N ASP A 32 16.23 -8.96 21.69
CA ASP A 32 17.54 -9.62 21.74
C ASP A 32 18.13 -9.93 20.35
N GLN A 33 17.29 -9.88 19.32
CA GLN A 33 17.66 -10.12 17.93
C GLN A 33 18.07 -8.84 17.19
N GLY A 34 17.96 -7.69 17.84
CA GLY A 34 18.30 -6.38 17.27
C GLY A 34 17.30 -5.96 16.20
N ILE A 35 16.09 -5.57 16.62
CA ILE A 35 15.08 -4.99 15.72
C ILE A 35 15.67 -3.73 15.07
N TYR A 36 15.64 -3.66 13.73
CA TYR A 36 16.11 -2.49 12.98
C TYR A 36 14.99 -1.81 12.17
N ALA A 37 13.82 -2.45 12.06
CA ALA A 37 12.67 -1.86 11.38
C ALA A 37 11.34 -2.36 11.95
N PHE A 38 10.34 -1.48 11.88
CA PHE A 38 8.95 -1.73 12.24
C PHE A 38 8.04 -1.17 11.14
N ALA A 39 7.08 -1.98 10.68
CA ALA A 39 6.20 -1.62 9.58
C ALA A 39 4.73 -1.89 9.92
N LEU A 40 3.87 -0.95 9.56
CA LEU A 40 2.42 -1.17 9.43
C LEU A 40 2.10 -1.53 7.99
N VAL A 41 1.48 -2.70 7.77
CA VAL A 41 1.12 -3.18 6.43
C VAL A 41 -0.36 -2.94 6.18
N LEU A 42 -0.66 -2.26 5.08
CA LEU A 42 -2.02 -2.02 4.58
C LEU A 42 -2.32 -2.98 3.42
N ASP A 43 -3.60 -3.27 3.19
CA ASP A 43 -4.04 -3.91 1.95
C ASP A 43 -4.29 -2.89 0.82
N GLY A 44 -4.61 -3.39 -0.40
CA GLY A 44 -4.98 -2.55 -1.55
C GLY A 44 -6.21 -1.67 -1.32
N LEU A 45 -6.95 -1.93 -0.25
CA LEU A 45 -8.08 -1.17 0.24
C LEU A 45 -7.69 -0.32 1.45
N LEU A 46 -6.42 0.04 1.65
CA LEU A 46 -5.94 0.90 2.74
C LEU A 46 -6.46 0.50 4.14
N VAL A 47 -6.84 -0.76 4.33
CA VAL A 47 -7.20 -1.32 5.63
C VAL A 47 -5.93 -1.87 6.24
N ALA A 48 -5.67 -1.50 7.50
CA ALA A 48 -4.50 -2.00 8.19
C ALA A 48 -4.63 -3.51 8.48
N GLN A 49 -3.68 -4.30 8.02
CA GLN A 49 -3.77 -5.76 8.12
C GLN A 49 -3.02 -6.28 9.34
N TYR A 50 -1.75 -5.86 9.49
CA TYR A 50 -0.89 -6.29 10.57
C TYR A 50 0.31 -5.35 10.71
N THR A 51 1.02 -5.44 11.84
CA THR A 51 2.38 -4.92 11.96
C THR A 51 3.42 -6.04 11.96
N THR A 52 4.64 -5.68 11.59
CA THR A 52 5.76 -6.61 11.50
C THR A 52 7.08 -5.90 11.83
N VAL A 53 8.05 -6.66 12.32
CA VAL A 53 9.42 -6.19 12.57
C VAL A 53 10.43 -7.01 11.77
N SER A 54 11.58 -6.40 11.49
CA SER A 54 12.75 -7.12 11.02
C SER A 54 13.93 -6.96 11.98
N THR A 55 14.77 -8.00 12.07
CA THR A 55 15.85 -8.09 13.05
C THR A 55 17.19 -8.38 12.37
N LYS A 56 18.30 -7.98 13.01
CA LYS A 56 19.63 -8.27 12.47
C LYS A 56 19.90 -9.77 12.38
N LYS A 57 19.36 -10.57 13.32
CA LYS A 57 19.48 -12.04 13.28
C LYS A 57 18.64 -12.71 12.18
N SER A 58 17.67 -12.02 11.56
CA SER A 58 16.96 -12.58 10.40
C SER A 58 17.75 -12.54 9.09
N LEU A 59 18.83 -11.75 9.03
CA LEU A 59 19.66 -11.56 7.84
C LEU A 59 20.73 -12.64 7.70
N LEU A 60 20.94 -13.13 6.48
CA LEU A 60 21.92 -14.18 6.15
C LEU A 60 23.33 -13.74 6.55
N THR A 61 23.93 -14.43 7.52
CA THR A 61 25.37 -14.43 7.82
C THR A 61 25.86 -15.88 7.78
N GLU A 62 27.08 -16.17 7.34
CA GLU A 62 27.53 -17.53 6.94
C GLU A 62 27.55 -18.62 8.05
N VAL A 63 26.85 -18.49 9.18
CA VAL A 63 26.87 -19.45 10.29
C VAL A 63 25.45 -19.81 10.77
N GLU A 64 25.27 -21.08 11.16
CA GLU A 64 24.06 -21.80 11.60
C GLU A 64 23.13 -21.07 12.61
N ASN A 65 22.44 -20.02 12.19
CA ASN A 65 21.42 -19.36 13.01
C ASN A 65 20.02 -19.79 12.57
N LYS A 66 19.30 -20.51 13.44
CA LYS A 66 17.92 -21.00 13.19
C LYS A 66 16.88 -19.89 12.94
N TYR A 67 17.21 -18.64 13.26
CA TYR A 67 16.35 -17.48 13.06
C TYR A 67 16.66 -16.72 11.76
N GLN A 68 17.59 -17.24 10.95
CA GLN A 68 18.13 -16.60 9.76
C GLN A 68 17.41 -17.11 8.51
N TYR A 69 16.71 -16.21 7.81
CA TYR A 69 15.85 -16.59 6.68
C TYR A 69 15.76 -15.54 5.57
N LEU A 70 16.33 -14.34 5.74
CA LEU A 70 16.36 -13.27 4.73
C LEU A 70 17.76 -13.12 4.17
N SER A 71 17.90 -13.01 2.86
CA SER A 71 19.13 -12.49 2.28
C SER A 71 19.31 -11.00 2.61
N GLU A 72 20.54 -10.50 2.51
CA GLU A 72 20.80 -9.06 2.63
C GLU A 72 20.03 -8.26 1.56
N GLU A 73 19.87 -8.81 0.35
CA GLU A 73 19.07 -8.22 -0.73
C GLU A 73 17.58 -8.10 -0.37
N ASP A 74 17.08 -8.98 0.50
CA ASP A 74 15.68 -9.00 0.95
C ASP A 74 15.44 -8.23 2.26
N MET A 75 16.48 -7.54 2.78
CA MET A 75 16.43 -6.83 4.06
C MET A 75 15.24 -5.85 4.18
N TRP A 76 14.89 -5.17 3.09
CA TRP A 76 13.80 -4.20 3.04
C TRP A 76 12.54 -4.72 2.35
N ASN A 77 12.47 -6.02 2.09
CA ASN A 77 11.28 -6.67 1.55
C ASN A 77 10.32 -7.07 2.69
N VAL A 78 9.39 -6.17 3.00
CA VAL A 78 8.43 -6.30 4.12
C VAL A 78 7.60 -7.59 4.03
N GLU A 79 7.27 -8.05 2.82
CA GLU A 79 6.46 -9.26 2.63
C GLU A 79 7.18 -10.53 3.10
N LYS A 80 8.52 -10.53 3.05
CA LYS A 80 9.36 -11.66 3.47
C LYS A 80 9.62 -11.66 4.98
N TRP A 81 9.30 -10.59 5.71
CA TRP A 81 9.50 -10.50 7.15
C TRP A 81 8.54 -11.43 7.90
N GLN A 82 9.08 -12.30 8.75
CA GLN A 82 8.32 -13.38 9.40
C GLN A 82 7.73 -12.96 10.76
N TYR A 83 8.29 -11.94 11.41
CA TYR A 83 7.90 -11.56 12.77
C TYR A 83 6.72 -10.59 12.77
N ARG A 84 5.52 -11.16 12.66
CA ARG A 84 4.25 -10.42 12.68
C ARG A 84 3.66 -10.38 14.07
N ALA A 85 3.02 -9.26 14.42
CA ALA A 85 2.24 -9.18 15.63
C ALA A 85 1.02 -10.12 15.53
N GLN A 86 0.93 -11.07 16.44
CA GLN A 86 -0.23 -11.98 16.56
C GLN A 86 -0.99 -11.60 17.82
N THR A 87 -1.66 -10.45 17.78
CA THR A 87 -2.47 -9.97 18.92
C THR A 87 -3.93 -9.87 18.52
N ASN A 88 -4.82 -10.31 19.41
CA ASN A 88 -6.28 -10.23 19.20
C ASN A 88 -6.84 -8.83 19.46
N GLN A 89 -6.04 -7.92 20.05
CA GLN A 89 -6.43 -6.57 20.46
C GLN A 89 -5.63 -5.47 19.75
N GLY A 90 -4.88 -5.82 18.70
CA GLY A 90 -4.04 -4.89 17.95
C GLY A 90 -4.73 -4.32 16.72
N VAL A 91 -3.95 -4.16 15.65
CA VAL A 91 -4.35 -3.56 14.37
C VAL A 91 -5.53 -4.31 13.75
N SER A 92 -5.61 -5.63 13.93
CA SER A 92 -6.74 -6.44 13.46
C SER A 92 -8.08 -6.01 14.08
N SER A 93 -8.09 -5.68 15.38
CA SER A 93 -9.28 -5.21 16.10
C SER A 93 -9.65 -3.79 15.67
N PHE A 94 -8.65 -2.91 15.56
CA PHE A 94 -8.83 -1.55 15.04
C PHE A 94 -9.47 -1.57 13.64
N SER A 95 -8.93 -2.41 12.75
CA SER A 95 -9.41 -2.51 11.36
C SER A 95 -10.83 -3.06 11.28
N ARG A 96 -11.23 -3.96 12.18
CA ARG A 96 -12.62 -4.40 12.27
C ARG A 96 -13.55 -3.24 12.66
N SER A 97 -13.17 -2.44 13.65
CA SER A 97 -13.95 -1.25 14.06
C SER A 97 -14.06 -0.20 12.95
N MET A 98 -13.03 -0.09 12.11
CA MET A 98 -12.99 0.86 11.00
C MET A 98 -13.57 0.34 9.69
N SER A 99 -13.80 -0.97 9.57
CA SER A 99 -14.24 -1.60 8.31
C SER A 99 -15.56 -1.03 7.81
N GLU A 100 -16.53 -0.81 8.70
CA GLU A 100 -17.83 -0.22 8.34
C GLU A 100 -17.66 1.23 7.81
N TYR A 101 -16.81 2.02 8.48
CA TYR A 101 -16.49 3.39 8.05
C TYR A 101 -15.85 3.42 6.65
N PHE A 102 -14.84 2.58 6.42
CA PHE A 102 -14.15 2.51 5.13
C PHE A 102 -15.07 2.03 4.01
N GLN A 103 -15.97 1.07 4.28
CA GLN A 103 -16.94 0.58 3.30
C GLN A 103 -17.98 1.65 2.94
N HIS A 104 -18.61 2.28 3.93
CA HIS A 104 -19.62 3.31 3.68
C HIS A 104 -19.04 4.54 2.98
N THR A 105 -17.85 4.97 3.38
CA THR A 105 -17.21 6.16 2.82
C THR A 105 -16.80 5.93 1.37
N ARG A 106 -16.33 4.72 1.02
CA ARG A 106 -15.96 4.37 -0.37
C ARG A 106 -17.12 4.28 -1.32
N LEU A 107 -18.22 3.65 -0.89
CA LEU A 107 -19.43 3.54 -1.71
C LEU A 107 -20.06 4.91 -2.01
N SER A 108 -19.69 5.93 -1.23
CA SER A 108 -20.18 7.30 -1.39
C SER A 108 -19.39 8.14 -2.39
N PHE A 109 -18.23 7.65 -2.88
CA PHE A 109 -17.41 8.38 -3.85
C PHE A 109 -17.72 7.95 -5.27
N THR A 110 -18.28 8.87 -6.06
CA THR A 110 -18.56 8.67 -7.49
C THR A 110 -17.49 9.29 -8.39
N SER A 111 -16.57 10.11 -7.86
CA SER A 111 -15.51 10.79 -8.63
C SER A 111 -14.10 10.35 -8.21
N VAL A 112 -13.19 10.21 -9.18
CA VAL A 112 -11.79 9.78 -8.96
C VAL A 112 -11.05 10.75 -8.05
N HIS A 113 -11.23 12.06 -8.21
CA HIS A 113 -10.62 13.07 -7.34
C HIS A 113 -11.05 12.94 -5.87
N SER A 114 -12.29 12.55 -5.60
CA SER A 114 -12.76 12.31 -4.23
C SER A 114 -12.13 11.05 -3.63
N LYS A 115 -11.96 10.00 -4.44
CA LYS A 115 -11.27 8.75 -4.07
C LYS A 115 -9.78 8.98 -3.81
N ASP A 116 -9.08 9.74 -4.65
CA ASP A 116 -7.67 10.07 -4.47
C ASP A 116 -7.44 10.92 -3.22
N ARG A 117 -8.29 11.94 -3.01
CA ARG A 117 -8.24 12.76 -1.79
C ARG A 117 -8.49 11.89 -0.55
N PHE A 118 -9.46 10.98 -0.60
CA PHE A 118 -9.71 10.04 0.49
C PHE A 118 -8.50 9.15 0.76
N ASN A 119 -7.91 8.58 -0.28
CA ASN A 119 -6.74 7.71 -0.17
C ASN A 119 -5.55 8.47 0.45
N GLN A 120 -5.29 9.69 0.00
CA GLN A 120 -4.24 10.54 0.58
C GLN A 120 -4.53 10.86 2.05
N ASN A 121 -5.77 11.19 2.40
CA ASN A 121 -6.14 11.45 3.78
C ASN A 121 -6.00 10.20 4.67
N ALA A 122 -6.40 9.03 4.18
CA ALA A 122 -6.26 7.76 4.89
C ALA A 122 -4.77 7.41 5.11
N LEU A 123 -3.93 7.56 4.08
CA LEU A 123 -2.49 7.37 4.20
C LEU A 123 -1.87 8.35 5.19
N ASN A 124 -2.23 9.63 5.11
CA ASN A 124 -1.76 10.65 6.06
C ASN A 124 -2.18 10.33 7.50
N PHE A 125 -3.40 9.79 7.69
CA PHE A 125 -3.88 9.32 8.99
C PHE A 125 -2.99 8.21 9.56
N TYR A 126 -2.66 7.18 8.78
CA TYR A 126 -1.77 6.11 9.25
C TYR A 126 -0.36 6.59 9.52
N VAL A 127 0.19 7.45 8.65
CA VAL A 127 1.53 8.02 8.84
C VAL A 127 1.56 8.90 10.09
N GLN A 128 0.50 9.69 10.35
CA GLN A 128 0.40 10.46 11.60
C GLN A 128 0.34 9.55 12.83
N GLY A 129 -0.48 8.49 12.80
CA GLY A 129 -0.55 7.53 13.90
C GLY A 129 0.80 6.88 14.19
N MET A 130 1.55 6.53 13.15
CA MET A 130 2.90 5.99 13.28
C MET A 130 3.90 7.03 13.81
N GLU A 131 3.82 8.28 13.36
CA GLU A 131 4.65 9.39 13.82
C GLU A 131 4.51 9.61 15.33
N ASP A 132 3.26 9.67 15.80
CA ASP A 132 2.94 9.88 17.20
C ASP A 132 3.39 8.70 18.10
N VAL A 133 3.32 7.47 17.57
CA VAL A 133 3.72 6.25 18.29
C VAL A 133 5.23 6.05 18.29
N LYS A 134 5.91 6.45 17.21
CA LYS A 134 7.37 6.40 17.09
C LYS A 134 8.04 7.11 18.26
N ASP A 135 7.65 8.34 18.55
CA ASP A 135 8.27 9.13 19.63
C ASP A 135 8.07 8.46 20.99
N ILE A 136 6.88 7.89 21.23
CA ILE A 136 6.56 7.14 22.46
C ILE A 136 7.41 5.86 22.57
N ILE A 137 7.56 5.11 21.46
CA ILE A 137 8.36 3.89 21.43
C ILE A 137 9.83 4.19 21.71
N LEU A 138 10.38 5.21 21.05
CA LEU A 138 11.78 5.59 21.20
C LEU A 138 12.10 5.97 22.65
N ASP A 139 11.23 6.76 23.28
CA ASP A 139 11.36 7.17 24.68
C ASP A 139 11.20 5.98 25.65
N LYS A 140 10.14 5.19 25.49
CA LYS A 140 9.81 4.07 26.40
C LYS A 140 10.90 2.99 26.45
N TYR A 141 11.58 2.74 25.34
CA TYR A 141 12.56 1.67 25.19
C TYR A 141 14.00 2.17 25.10
N ASP A 142 14.23 3.47 25.29
CA ASP A 142 15.55 4.13 25.16
C ASP A 142 16.24 3.78 23.83
N LEU A 143 15.47 3.84 22.74
CA LEU A 143 15.93 3.47 21.41
C LEU A 143 16.39 4.72 20.66
N LEU A 144 17.51 4.61 19.95
CA LEU A 144 18.00 5.69 19.11
C LEU A 144 17.25 5.72 17.78
N ALA A 145 16.78 6.92 17.39
CA ALA A 145 16.00 7.15 16.18
C ALA A 145 16.73 6.79 14.87
N ASP A 146 18.06 6.67 14.89
CA ASP A 146 18.88 6.26 13.75
C ASP A 146 19.05 4.73 13.63
N LYS A 147 18.60 3.96 14.64
CA LYS A 147 18.76 2.49 14.68
C LYS A 147 17.52 1.73 14.25
N ILE A 148 16.34 2.33 14.37
CA ILE A 148 15.07 1.69 14.03
C ILE A 148 14.34 2.53 13.01
N THR A 149 13.93 1.88 11.92
CA THR A 149 13.18 2.51 10.83
C THR A 149 11.70 2.19 10.94
N PHE A 150 10.87 3.21 10.92
CA PHE A 150 9.41 3.12 10.98
C PHE A 150 8.81 3.39 9.60
N MET A 151 7.85 2.58 9.15
CA MET A 151 7.19 2.82 7.86
C MET A 151 5.75 2.32 7.79
N VAL A 152 5.00 2.90 6.84
CA VAL A 152 3.70 2.40 6.40
C VAL A 152 3.89 1.77 5.02
N HIS A 153 3.61 0.49 4.90
CA HIS A 153 3.84 -0.29 3.69
C HIS A 153 2.53 -0.65 3.01
N LEU A 154 2.45 -0.37 1.71
CA LEU A 154 1.38 -0.82 0.83
C LEU A 154 2.01 -1.74 -0.25
N PRO A 155 1.72 -3.05 -0.27
CA PRO A 155 2.38 -4.01 -1.16
C PRO A 155 2.37 -3.62 -2.65
N ASN A 156 1.25 -3.04 -3.11
CA ASN A 156 1.04 -2.68 -4.51
C ASN A 156 1.55 -1.29 -4.88
N ASP A 157 2.02 -0.50 -3.92
CA ASP A 157 2.55 0.85 -4.17
C ASP A 157 3.75 1.16 -3.27
N PRO A 158 4.98 0.87 -3.74
CA PRO A 158 6.19 1.17 -2.99
C PRO A 158 6.42 2.67 -2.73
N GLN A 159 5.76 3.57 -3.48
CA GLN A 159 5.89 5.02 -3.23
C GLN A 159 5.29 5.41 -1.89
N VAL A 160 4.25 4.71 -1.42
CA VAL A 160 3.68 4.91 -0.09
C VAL A 160 4.74 4.64 0.98
N ALA A 161 5.47 3.53 0.84
CA ALA A 161 6.54 3.17 1.76
C ALA A 161 7.66 4.22 1.75
N ILE A 162 8.13 4.64 0.57
CA ILE A 162 9.18 5.66 0.43
C ILE A 162 8.77 6.98 1.10
N ARG A 163 7.56 7.48 0.83
CA ARG A 163 7.07 8.74 1.43
C ARG A 163 6.93 8.63 2.94
N SER A 164 6.46 7.49 3.44
CA SER A 164 6.37 7.26 4.89
C SER A 164 7.75 7.24 5.55
N LEU A 165 8.73 6.61 4.90
CA LEU A 165 10.11 6.54 5.38
C LEU A 165 10.73 7.93 5.53
N GLU A 166 10.61 8.76 4.49
CA GLU A 166 11.14 10.13 4.45
C GLU A 166 10.50 11.04 5.51
N ARG A 167 9.21 10.81 5.84
CA ARG A 167 8.50 11.59 6.85
C ARG A 167 8.79 11.14 8.28
N LEU A 168 8.86 9.82 8.51
CA LEU A 168 8.89 9.27 9.87
C LEU A 168 10.30 9.26 10.47
N ASN A 169 11.34 9.09 9.66
CA ASN A 169 12.67 8.75 10.14
C ASN A 169 13.67 9.89 9.91
N PRO A 170 14.57 10.16 10.87
CA PRO A 170 15.66 11.08 10.63
C PRO A 170 16.66 10.49 9.62
N PRO A 171 17.47 11.34 8.97
CA PRO A 171 18.56 10.90 8.10
C PRO A 171 19.48 9.89 8.81
N SER A 172 19.57 8.68 8.26
CA SER A 172 20.38 7.59 8.80
C SER A 172 20.80 6.61 7.69
N SER A 173 21.84 5.81 7.92
CA SER A 173 22.26 4.77 6.96
C SER A 173 21.12 3.80 6.64
N ASN A 174 20.37 3.37 7.66
CA ASN A 174 19.22 2.48 7.49
C ASN A 174 18.13 3.12 6.61
N LEU A 175 17.84 4.41 6.81
CA LEU A 175 16.87 5.13 5.97
C LEU A 175 17.31 5.18 4.50
N PHE A 176 18.56 5.55 4.25
CA PHE A 176 19.07 5.66 2.88
C PHE A 176 19.06 4.31 2.17
N GLU A 177 19.45 3.25 2.87
CA GLU A 177 19.44 1.88 2.35
C GLU A 177 18.02 1.38 2.08
N ALA A 178 17.07 1.66 2.98
CA ALA A 178 15.66 1.32 2.79
C ALA A 178 15.08 1.98 1.53
N ILE A 179 15.31 3.29 1.39
CA ILE A 179 14.84 4.06 0.23
C ILE A 179 15.49 3.55 -1.06
N ALA A 180 16.79 3.25 -1.04
CA ALA A 180 17.50 2.73 -2.21
C ALA A 180 16.94 1.37 -2.67
N ASN A 181 16.69 0.45 -1.73
CA ASN A 181 16.12 -0.87 -2.01
C ASN A 181 14.67 -0.80 -2.51
N LEU A 182 13.85 0.08 -1.93
CA LEU A 182 12.48 0.26 -2.44
C LEU A 182 12.48 0.91 -3.83
N LYS A 183 13.38 1.88 -4.09
CA LYS A 183 13.52 2.49 -5.42
C LYS A 183 14.03 1.48 -6.45
N SER A 184 14.99 0.62 -6.12
CA SER A 184 15.44 -0.45 -7.02
C SER A 184 14.31 -1.45 -7.30
N THR A 185 13.46 -1.73 -6.29
CA THR A 185 12.26 -2.56 -6.45
C THR A 185 11.25 -1.89 -7.38
N VAL A 186 10.99 -0.59 -7.28
CA VAL A 186 10.13 0.15 -8.23
C VAL A 186 10.68 0.06 -9.66
N ILE A 187 12.00 0.23 -9.83
CA ILE A 187 12.67 0.12 -11.13
C ILE A 187 12.56 -1.30 -11.70
N THR A 188 12.54 -2.31 -10.84
CA THR A 188 12.49 -3.73 -11.22
C THR A 188 11.05 -4.25 -11.38
N GLN A 189 10.08 -3.74 -10.61
CA GLN A 189 8.65 -4.01 -10.75
C GLN A 189 8.08 -3.37 -12.03
N GLY A 190 8.64 -2.24 -12.47
CA GLY A 190 8.43 -1.74 -13.84
C GLY A 190 8.89 -2.72 -14.93
N LYS A 191 9.61 -3.81 -14.57
CA LYS A 191 10.06 -4.87 -15.47
C LYS A 191 9.42 -6.24 -15.18
N THR A 192 8.67 -6.43 -14.10
CA THR A 192 7.94 -7.69 -13.88
C THR A 192 6.75 -7.75 -14.82
N ARG A 193 6.88 -8.56 -15.88
CA ARG A 193 5.79 -8.88 -16.79
C ARG A 193 4.60 -9.39 -15.99
N PHE A 194 3.46 -8.70 -16.07
CA PHE A 194 2.20 -9.25 -15.59
C PHE A 194 1.99 -10.61 -16.27
N LYS A 195 1.72 -11.66 -15.49
CA LYS A 195 1.32 -12.95 -16.06
C LYS A 195 -0.15 -12.84 -16.44
N LEU A 196 -0.39 -12.27 -17.62
CA LEU A 196 -1.72 -12.04 -18.15
C LEU A 196 -2.36 -13.36 -18.57
N SER A 197 -3.60 -13.58 -18.12
CA SER A 197 -4.48 -14.59 -18.69
C SER A 197 -4.83 -14.27 -20.14
N GLN A 198 -5.44 -15.21 -20.87
CA GLN A 198 -5.89 -14.92 -22.23
C GLN A 198 -6.98 -13.84 -22.22
N VAL A 199 -7.88 -13.89 -21.24
CA VAL A 199 -8.94 -12.87 -21.04
C VAL A 199 -8.34 -11.49 -20.80
N ASP A 200 -7.30 -11.39 -19.97
CA ASP A 200 -6.60 -10.13 -19.72
C ASP A 200 -6.02 -9.53 -21.02
N LYS A 201 -5.46 -10.37 -21.89
CA LYS A 201 -4.90 -9.92 -23.18
C LYS A 201 -5.98 -9.49 -24.16
N ASP A 202 -7.08 -10.22 -24.22
CA ASP A 202 -8.19 -9.93 -25.14
C ASP A 202 -8.81 -8.57 -24.76
N ILE A 203 -9.09 -8.35 -23.48
CA ILE A 203 -9.59 -7.07 -22.97
C ILE A 203 -8.62 -5.91 -23.26
N LEU A 204 -7.33 -6.09 -22.97
CA LEU A 204 -6.34 -5.04 -23.23
C LEU A 204 -6.18 -4.78 -24.73
N THR A 205 -6.39 -5.78 -25.58
CA THR A 205 -6.37 -5.62 -27.05
C THR A 205 -7.60 -4.86 -27.53
N ASP A 206 -8.79 -5.20 -27.05
CA ASP A 206 -10.05 -4.53 -27.41
C ASP A 206 -10.05 -3.06 -26.99
N LEU A 207 -9.52 -2.80 -25.77
CA LEU A 207 -9.32 -1.44 -25.29
C LEU A 207 -8.30 -0.68 -26.16
N GLY A 208 -7.21 -1.33 -26.56
CA GLY A 208 -6.17 -0.73 -27.40
C GLY A 208 -6.68 -0.34 -28.77
N GLN A 209 -7.44 -1.23 -29.42
CA GLN A 209 -8.07 -0.98 -30.71
C GLN A 209 -9.06 0.18 -30.63
N SER A 210 -9.83 0.24 -29.54
CA SER A 210 -10.79 1.32 -29.31
C SER A 210 -10.11 2.70 -29.28
N LEU A 211 -8.94 2.80 -28.63
CA LEU A 211 -8.16 4.04 -28.56
C LEU A 211 -7.57 4.47 -29.92
N GLU A 212 -7.45 3.57 -30.89
CA GLU A 212 -6.91 3.86 -32.23
C GLU A 212 -7.97 4.32 -33.24
N ILE A 213 -9.26 4.24 -32.90
CA ILE A 213 -10.35 4.69 -33.76
C ILE A 213 -10.32 6.23 -33.85
N GLU A 214 -10.39 6.75 -35.08
CA GLU A 214 -10.48 8.18 -35.35
C GLU A 214 -11.83 8.52 -36.02
N PRO A 215 -12.53 9.60 -35.61
CA PRO A 215 -12.10 10.57 -34.60
C PRO A 215 -12.18 10.00 -33.18
N TYR A 216 -11.14 10.28 -32.38
CA TYR A 216 -11.12 9.87 -30.98
C TYR A 216 -12.24 10.55 -30.19
N ASP A 217 -13.09 9.74 -29.54
CA ASP A 217 -14.24 10.19 -28.76
C ASP A 217 -14.18 9.64 -27.32
N ASP A 218 -13.94 10.52 -26.37
CA ASP A 218 -13.87 10.22 -24.93
C ASP A 218 -15.13 9.46 -24.43
N MET A 219 -16.31 9.84 -24.89
CA MET A 219 -17.57 9.23 -24.45
C MET A 219 -17.70 7.80 -24.98
N GLN A 220 -17.26 7.56 -26.21
CA GLN A 220 -17.25 6.23 -26.81
C GLN A 220 -16.30 5.29 -26.06
N ILE A 221 -15.11 5.79 -25.71
CA ILE A 221 -14.11 5.02 -24.96
C ILE A 221 -14.61 4.72 -23.53
N ALA A 222 -15.19 5.70 -22.84
CA ALA A 222 -15.78 5.51 -21.52
C ALA A 222 -16.91 4.47 -21.54
N GLN A 223 -17.78 4.54 -22.55
CA GLN A 223 -18.87 3.60 -22.73
C GLN A 223 -18.36 2.18 -22.98
N GLN A 224 -17.32 2.01 -23.81
CA GLN A 224 -16.73 0.70 -24.09
C GLN A 224 -16.07 0.10 -22.84
N ALA A 225 -15.34 0.91 -22.07
CA ALA A 225 -14.79 0.46 -20.78
C ALA A 225 -15.89 0.08 -19.79
N TYR A 226 -16.98 0.86 -19.72
CA TYR A 226 -18.14 0.50 -18.90
C TYR A 226 -18.76 -0.83 -19.32
N LEU A 227 -18.93 -1.07 -20.63
CA LEU A 227 -19.45 -2.35 -21.13
C LEU A 227 -18.53 -3.52 -20.76
N LEU A 228 -17.22 -3.36 -20.88
CA LEU A 228 -16.24 -4.37 -20.45
C LEU A 228 -16.35 -4.69 -18.94
N SER A 229 -16.72 -3.72 -18.11
CA SER A 229 -16.93 -3.93 -16.67
C SER A 229 -18.16 -4.78 -16.33
N LEU A 230 -19.11 -4.89 -17.26
CA LEU A 230 -20.35 -5.67 -17.09
C LEU A 230 -20.23 -7.11 -17.58
N GLU A 231 -19.13 -7.44 -18.26
CA GLU A 231 -18.91 -8.77 -18.83
C GLU A 231 -18.65 -9.81 -17.73
N PRO A 232 -19.19 -11.05 -17.84
CA PRO A 232 -19.08 -12.06 -16.78
C PRO A 232 -17.63 -12.42 -16.43
N TYR A 233 -16.74 -12.38 -17.43
CA TYR A 233 -15.31 -12.69 -17.28
C TYR A 233 -14.49 -11.54 -16.70
N PHE A 234 -15.08 -10.35 -16.54
CA PHE A 234 -14.38 -9.19 -15.98
C PHE A 234 -13.88 -9.45 -14.55
N LEU A 235 -14.67 -10.15 -13.74
CA LEU A 235 -14.30 -10.50 -12.37
C LEU A 235 -13.11 -11.47 -12.29
N GLU A 236 -12.82 -12.19 -13.37
CA GLU A 236 -11.71 -13.14 -13.49
C GLU A 236 -10.40 -12.47 -13.92
N THR A 237 -10.47 -11.20 -14.33
CA THR A 237 -9.29 -10.45 -14.79
C THR A 237 -8.42 -9.97 -13.64
N SER A 238 -7.17 -9.62 -13.93
CA SER A 238 -6.27 -9.02 -12.94
C SER A 238 -6.91 -7.79 -12.28
N PRO A 239 -6.83 -7.64 -10.94
CA PRO A 239 -7.33 -6.44 -10.25
C PRO A 239 -6.76 -5.13 -10.81
N TYR A 240 -5.57 -5.17 -11.41
CA TYR A 240 -4.95 -4.03 -12.08
C TYR A 240 -5.68 -3.63 -13.37
N ILE A 241 -6.18 -4.62 -14.14
CA ILE A 241 -6.97 -4.40 -15.36
C ILE A 241 -8.38 -3.97 -15.00
N GLN A 242 -8.97 -4.55 -13.96
CA GLN A 242 -10.26 -4.11 -13.43
C GLN A 242 -10.22 -2.63 -13.02
N ASN A 243 -9.17 -2.23 -12.31
CA ASN A 243 -8.96 -0.83 -11.94
C ASN A 243 -8.76 0.07 -13.16
N LEU A 244 -7.95 -0.35 -14.15
CA LEU A 244 -7.79 0.41 -15.39
C LEU A 244 -9.12 0.63 -16.10
N ILE A 245 -9.93 -0.41 -16.27
CA ILE A 245 -11.24 -0.31 -16.92
C ILE A 245 -12.19 0.61 -16.15
N ASN A 246 -12.27 0.45 -14.83
CA ASN A 246 -13.13 1.29 -14.01
C ASN A 246 -12.69 2.77 -14.02
N ASP A 247 -11.38 3.03 -14.09
CA ASP A 247 -10.84 4.39 -14.19
C ASP A 247 -11.14 5.02 -15.57
N ILE A 248 -11.20 4.22 -16.64
CA ILE A 248 -11.57 4.69 -17.99
C ILE A 248 -13.09 4.87 -18.11
N ALA A 249 -13.87 4.00 -17.48
CA ALA A 249 -15.33 4.10 -17.47
C ALA A 249 -15.83 5.33 -16.67
N ALA A 250 -14.98 5.91 -15.83
CA ALA A 250 -15.29 7.11 -15.07
C ALA A 250 -15.24 8.36 -15.98
N MET A 251 -16.34 9.13 -15.97
CA MET A 251 -16.44 10.42 -16.65
C MET A 251 -16.66 11.55 -15.64
N GLU A 252 -16.06 12.71 -15.90
CA GLU A 252 -16.26 13.94 -15.14
C GLU A 252 -16.59 15.09 -16.11
N GLU A 253 -17.68 15.81 -15.84
CA GLU A 253 -18.16 16.93 -16.68
C GLU A 253 -18.33 16.61 -18.19
N GLY A 254 -18.51 15.33 -18.54
CA GLY A 254 -18.69 14.88 -19.93
C GLY A 254 -17.38 14.52 -20.66
N TYR A 255 -16.24 14.54 -19.96
CA TYR A 255 -14.94 14.12 -20.49
C TYR A 255 -14.41 12.89 -19.75
N LEU A 256 -13.49 12.17 -20.38
CA LEU A 256 -12.74 11.12 -19.72
C LEU A 256 -11.86 11.73 -18.62
N VAL A 257 -11.86 11.07 -17.46
CA VAL A 257 -10.97 11.44 -16.35
C VAL A 257 -9.51 11.15 -16.68
N MET A 258 -9.26 10.24 -17.64
CA MET A 258 -7.92 9.83 -18.08
C MET A 258 -7.71 10.19 -19.55
N THR A 259 -6.59 10.86 -19.85
CA THR A 259 -6.24 11.19 -21.23
C THR A 259 -5.85 9.94 -22.02
N LYS A 260 -6.02 9.97 -23.35
CA LYS A 260 -5.55 8.91 -24.29
C LYS A 260 -4.11 8.47 -24.01
N GLN A 261 -3.21 9.42 -23.72
CA GLN A 261 -1.80 9.13 -23.43
C GLN A 261 -1.60 8.41 -22.09
N GLU A 262 -2.36 8.76 -21.05
CA GLU A 262 -2.29 8.10 -19.75
C GLU A 262 -2.84 6.67 -19.82
N ILE A 263 -3.94 6.45 -20.57
CA ILE A 263 -4.48 5.12 -20.82
C ILE A 263 -3.41 4.27 -21.52
N GLN A 264 -2.82 4.77 -22.61
CA GLN A 264 -1.75 4.08 -23.34
C GLN A 264 -0.53 3.78 -22.45
N ASN A 265 -0.14 4.71 -21.58
CA ASN A 265 0.99 4.52 -20.68
C ASN A 265 0.71 3.46 -19.61
N ARG A 266 -0.50 3.41 -19.06
CA ARG A 266 -0.92 2.34 -18.14
C ARG A 266 -1.00 1.00 -18.85
N MET A 267 -1.52 0.96 -20.08
CA MET A 267 -1.57 -0.26 -20.89
C MET A 267 -0.18 -0.83 -21.19
N LYS A 268 0.81 0.03 -21.47
CA LYS A 268 2.21 -0.38 -21.71
C LYS A 268 2.85 -1.09 -20.51
N GLN A 269 2.35 -0.87 -19.29
CA GLN A 269 2.87 -1.56 -18.09
C GLN A 269 2.58 -3.07 -18.14
N PHE A 270 1.57 -3.49 -18.91
CA PHE A 270 1.19 -4.89 -19.03
C PHE A 270 2.05 -5.70 -20.02
N ASN A 271 2.89 -5.05 -20.87
CA ASN A 271 3.82 -5.68 -21.83
C ASN A 271 3.28 -7.00 -22.43
N PHE A 272 2.15 -6.93 -23.14
CA PHE A 272 1.51 -8.07 -23.81
C PHE A 272 1.87 -8.16 -25.29
#